data_AF-A0A2E2Q7E3-F1
#
_entry.id   AF-A0A2E2Q7E3-F1
#
_cell.length_a   1.000
_cell.length_b   1.000
_cell.length_c   1.000
_cell.angle_alpha   90.00
_cell.angle_beta   90.00
_cell.angle_gamma   90.00
#
_symmetry.space_group_name_H-M   'P 1'
#
loop_
_entity.id
_entity.type
_entity.pdbx_description
1 polymer ?
#
loop_
_entity_poly.entity_id
_entity_poly.type
_entity_poly.pdbx_seq_one_letter_code
_entity_poly.pdbx_strand_id
1 'polypeptide(L)'
;MSYGVVGSKSGHLLVETLTGSGGTPSDAAFDRFQSVWGATWVPGRLTLTALHLTFMPNRVGRGSAMLKIDLRDLTGVELGAGVVQRTVGLRTPGHVGRLRCLGAPGLAEQVAALAEAARHAPSRPPRGRAGPSSPDGAERRPDLLPPGLPRVSGPS
;
A
#
# COMPACT_ATOMS: atom_id res chain seq x y z
N MET A 1 -10.66 9.61 -9.44
CA MET A 1 -9.45 10.32 -8.97
C MET A 1 -8.29 9.39 -9.15
N SER A 2 -7.53 9.55 -10.23
CA SER A 2 -6.28 8.84 -10.42
C SER A 2 -5.30 9.40 -9.39
N TYR A 3 -4.84 8.57 -8.45
CA TYR A 3 -3.73 8.92 -7.57
C TYR A 3 -2.47 8.92 -8.44
N GLY A 4 -2.28 10.00 -9.20
CA GLY A 4 -1.16 10.16 -10.10
C GLY A 4 0.16 10.15 -9.33
N VAL A 5 1.23 9.75 -10.02
CA VAL A 5 2.59 9.94 -9.52
C VAL A 5 2.82 11.45 -9.35
N VAL A 6 3.10 11.87 -8.12
CA VAL A 6 3.36 13.27 -7.76
C VAL A 6 4.84 13.60 -7.93
N GLY A 7 5.72 12.59 -7.85
CA GLY A 7 7.13 12.73 -8.13
C GLY A 7 7.84 11.40 -8.33
N SER A 8 8.94 11.42 -9.09
CA SER A 8 9.84 10.28 -9.26
C SER A 8 11.28 10.76 -9.20
N LYS A 9 12.14 10.08 -8.44
CA LYS A 9 13.55 10.43 -8.24
C LYS A 9 14.42 9.19 -8.23
N SER A 10 15.55 9.22 -8.91
CA SER A 10 16.59 8.19 -8.73
C SER A 10 17.45 8.55 -7.52
N GLY A 11 17.86 7.53 -6.76
CA GLY A 11 18.62 7.76 -5.53
C GLY A 11 19.15 6.48 -4.90
N HIS A 12 19.72 6.64 -3.71
CA HIS A 12 20.19 5.53 -2.89
C HIS A 12 19.42 5.52 -1.57
N LEU A 13 18.91 4.35 -1.18
CA LEU A 13 18.20 4.15 0.07
C LEU A 13 19.05 3.32 1.03
N LEU A 14 19.14 3.76 2.27
CA LEU A 14 19.66 3.01 3.41
C LEU A 14 18.52 2.86 4.42
N VAL A 15 18.39 1.70 5.03
CA VAL A 15 17.42 1.45 6.11
C VAL A 15 18.17 1.14 7.39
N GLU A 16 17.79 1.82 8.46
CA GLU A 16 18.33 1.64 9.80
C GLU A 16 17.17 1.29 10.75
N THR A 17 17.31 0.20 11.50
CA THR A 17 16.37 -0.17 12.57
C THR A 17 16.62 0.71 13.78
N LEU A 18 15.55 1.31 14.31
CA LEU A 18 15.55 1.96 15.62
C LEU A 18 15.20 0.90 16.68
N THR A 19 15.58 1.13 17.93
CA THR A 19 15.30 0.22 19.06
C THR A 19 13.81 0.07 19.40
N GLY A 20 12.90 0.69 18.64
CA GLY A 20 11.46 0.59 18.82
C GLY A 20 10.86 -0.63 18.12
N SER A 21 9.92 -1.31 18.77
CA SER A 21 9.08 -2.30 18.09
C SER A 21 8.11 -1.58 17.15
N GLY A 22 8.47 -1.50 15.87
CA GLY A 22 7.56 -1.06 14.82
C GLY A 22 6.39 -2.05 14.67
N GLY A 23 5.17 -1.54 14.60
CA GLY A 23 3.95 -2.35 14.45
C GLY A 23 3.14 -2.01 13.19
N THR A 24 3.63 -1.07 12.39
CA THR A 24 2.94 -0.60 11.18
C THR A 24 3.26 -1.49 9.97
N PRO A 25 2.39 -1.52 8.95
CA PRO A 25 2.72 -2.17 7.67
C PRO A 25 4.00 -1.62 7.04
N SER A 26 4.29 -0.34 7.25
CA SER A 26 5.52 0.31 6.78
C SER A 26 6.77 -0.17 7.52
N ASP A 27 6.69 -0.42 8.83
CA ASP A 27 7.80 -1.01 9.59
C ASP A 27 8.12 -2.42 9.06
N ALA A 28 7.10 -3.26 8.85
CA ALA A 28 7.30 -4.60 8.26
C ALA A 28 7.85 -4.55 6.83
N ALA A 29 7.62 -3.45 6.09
CA ALA A 29 8.23 -3.24 4.79
C ALA A 29 9.73 -2.88 4.92
N PHE A 30 10.10 -2.07 5.92
CA PHE A 30 11.50 -1.79 6.24
C PHE A 30 12.25 -3.03 6.71
N ASP A 31 11.66 -3.83 7.60
CA ASP A 31 12.24 -5.09 8.08
C ASP A 31 12.56 -6.04 6.92
N ARG A 32 11.60 -6.24 6.01
CA ARG A 32 11.80 -7.08 4.82
C ARG A 32 12.89 -6.52 3.92
N PHE A 33 12.90 -5.22 3.69
CA PHE A 33 13.94 -4.58 2.88
C PHE A 33 15.32 -4.80 3.49
N GLN A 34 15.45 -4.59 4.79
CA GLN A 34 16.71 -4.74 5.53
C GLN A 34 17.14 -6.20 5.65
N SER A 35 16.22 -7.16 5.75
CA SER A 35 16.55 -8.60 5.74
C SER A 35 17.22 -9.04 4.44
N VAL A 36 16.89 -8.38 3.33
CA VAL A 36 17.43 -8.69 1.99
C VAL A 36 18.72 -7.94 1.71
N TRP A 37 18.77 -6.64 2.05
CA TRP A 37 19.88 -5.76 1.66
C TRP A 37 20.87 -5.45 2.79
N GLY A 38 20.49 -5.67 4.04
CA GLY A 38 21.24 -5.24 5.23
C GLY A 38 21.28 -3.71 5.37
N ALA A 39 22.18 -3.22 6.24
CA ALA A 39 22.46 -1.80 6.42
C ALA A 39 23.40 -1.26 5.33
N THR A 40 22.98 -1.34 4.06
CA THR A 40 23.77 -0.88 2.90
C THR A 40 22.99 0.14 2.07
N TRP A 41 23.70 1.06 1.42
CA TRP A 41 23.12 1.97 0.43
C TRP A 41 22.72 1.22 -0.84
N VAL A 42 21.42 1.10 -1.08
CA VAL A 42 20.86 0.41 -2.25
C VAL A 42 20.48 1.44 -3.32
N PRO A 43 21.03 1.37 -4.54
CA PRO A 43 20.61 2.22 -5.65
C PRO A 43 19.24 1.80 -6.18
N GLY A 44 18.40 2.78 -6.50
CA GLY A 44 17.06 2.52 -7.01
C GLY A 44 16.29 3.77 -7.42
N ARG A 45 15.01 3.57 -7.70
CA ARG A 45 14.07 4.65 -8.06
C ARG A 45 12.98 4.79 -7.01
N LEU A 46 12.84 6.01 -6.52
CA LEU A 46 11.76 6.46 -5.67
C LEU A 46 10.59 6.96 -6.52
N THR A 47 9.38 6.56 -6.17
CA THR A 47 8.13 7.08 -6.71
C THR A 47 7.25 7.52 -5.56
N LEU A 48 6.80 8.77 -5.61
CA LEU A 48 5.95 9.41 -4.61
C LEU A 48 4.54 9.60 -5.19
N THR A 49 3.55 9.19 -4.42
CA THR A 49 2.13 9.43 -4.68
C THR A 49 1.52 10.18 -3.50
N ALA A 50 0.24 10.55 -3.59
CA ALA A 50 -0.44 11.25 -2.49
C ALA A 50 -0.55 10.42 -1.18
N LEU A 51 -0.43 9.10 -1.26
CA LEU A 51 -0.65 8.20 -0.11
C LEU A 51 0.54 7.28 0.19
N HIS A 52 1.39 7.04 -0.81
CA HIS A 52 2.47 6.07 -0.68
C HIS A 52 3.76 6.60 -1.26
N LEU A 53 4.86 6.15 -0.66
CA LEU A 53 6.20 6.24 -1.22
C LEU A 53 6.68 4.82 -1.55
N THR A 54 7.12 4.62 -2.78
CA THR A 54 7.61 3.33 -3.27
C THR A 54 9.06 3.48 -3.72
N PHE A 55 9.92 2.57 -3.31
CA PHE A 55 11.30 2.50 -3.74
C PHE A 55 11.57 1.15 -4.41
N MET A 56 12.03 1.20 -5.65
CA MET A 56 12.37 0.04 -6.47
C MET A 56 13.88 -0.05 -6.65
N PRO A 57 14.56 -1.03 -6.04
CA PRO A 57 15.98 -1.28 -6.25
C PRO A 57 16.31 -1.58 -7.71
N ASN A 58 17.47 -1.11 -8.20
CA ASN A 58 17.93 -1.40 -9.55
C ASN A 58 18.50 -2.82 -9.69
N ARG A 59 19.05 -3.40 -8.61
CA ARG A 59 19.59 -4.76 -8.65
C ARG A 59 18.49 -5.78 -8.36
N VAL A 60 18.28 -6.68 -9.31
CA VAL A 60 17.28 -7.77 -9.25
C VAL A 60 17.80 -9.03 -8.53
N GLY A 61 19.13 -9.19 -8.42
CA GLY A 61 19.78 -10.45 -8.05
C GLY A 61 19.74 -10.88 -6.57
N ARG A 62 19.39 -10.01 -5.62
CA ARG A 62 19.21 -10.40 -4.20
C ARG A 62 17.74 -10.58 -3.80
N GLY A 63 16.86 -10.64 -4.79
CA GLY A 63 15.42 -10.45 -4.58
C GLY A 63 15.10 -8.97 -4.70
N SER A 64 14.23 -8.61 -5.64
CA SER A 64 13.69 -7.26 -5.75
C SER A 64 12.74 -6.99 -4.58
N ALA A 65 13.31 -6.80 -3.38
CA ALA A 65 12.57 -6.31 -2.22
C ALA A 65 12.22 -4.84 -2.47
N MET A 66 11.13 -4.63 -3.21
CA MET A 66 10.53 -3.31 -3.36
C MET A 66 10.04 -2.86 -1.99
N LEU A 67 10.41 -1.63 -1.61
CA LEU A 67 9.89 -1.00 -0.40
C LEU A 67 8.67 -0.17 -0.78
N LYS A 68 7.57 -0.36 -0.08
CA LYS A 68 6.38 0.51 -0.17
C LYS A 68 5.98 0.89 1.24
N ILE A 69 5.91 2.19 1.52
CA ILE A 69 5.48 2.74 2.81
C ILE A 69 4.23 3.61 2.61
N ASP A 70 3.34 3.59 3.59
CA ASP A 70 2.21 4.50 3.68
C ASP A 70 2.72 5.82 4.29
N LEU A 71 2.35 6.94 3.69
CA LEU A 71 2.74 8.26 4.19
C LEU A 71 2.10 8.58 5.54
N ARG A 72 1.02 7.89 5.92
CA ARG A 72 0.37 7.99 7.24
C ARG A 72 1.22 7.41 8.37
N ASP A 73 2.04 6.41 8.07
CA ASP A 73 2.88 5.73 9.05
C ASP A 73 4.16 6.51 9.37
N LEU A 74 4.43 7.59 8.61
CA LEU A 74 5.59 8.45 8.86
C LEU A 74 5.36 9.31 10.11
N THR A 75 6.25 9.16 11.08
CA THR A 75 6.30 9.97 12.31
C THR A 75 7.12 11.23 12.13
N GLY A 76 8.01 11.28 11.13
CA GLY A 76 8.81 12.45 10.83
C GLY A 76 9.54 12.36 9.50
N VAL A 77 9.84 13.52 8.93
CA VAL A 77 10.72 13.67 7.77
C VAL A 77 11.82 14.63 8.15
N GLU A 78 13.06 14.16 8.09
CA GLU A 78 14.24 14.92 8.48
C GLU A 78 15.12 15.19 7.27
N LEU A 79 15.75 16.36 7.20
CA LEU A 79 16.77 16.64 6.21
C LEU A 79 18.13 16.52 6.90
N GLY A 80 18.87 15.45 6.59
CA GLY A 80 20.20 15.24 7.11
C GLY A 80 21.18 16.30 6.60
N ALA A 81 21.97 16.84 7.53
CA ALA A 81 23.00 17.83 7.26
C ALA A 81 24.13 17.23 6.42
N GLY A 82 24.27 17.71 5.19
CA GLY A 82 25.38 17.40 4.30
C GLY A 82 25.55 18.55 3.32
N VAL A 83 26.76 19.12 3.23
CA VAL A 83 27.03 20.29 2.39
C VAL A 83 26.97 19.92 0.89
N VAL A 84 27.37 18.70 0.54
CA VAL A 84 27.45 18.22 -0.86
C VAL A 84 26.34 17.22 -1.23
N GLN A 85 25.90 16.37 -0.30
CA GLN A 85 24.77 15.45 -0.50
C GLN A 85 23.86 15.46 0.74
N ARG A 86 22.78 16.23 0.65
CA ARG A 86 21.72 16.22 1.66
C ARG A 86 20.95 14.90 1.58
N THR A 87 20.62 14.33 2.74
CA THR A 87 19.84 13.08 2.85
C THR A 87 18.43 13.39 3.34
N VAL A 88 17.42 12.69 2.84
CA VAL A 88 16.06 12.74 3.39
C VAL A 88 15.90 11.53 4.32
N GLY A 89 15.69 11.75 5.60
CA GLY A 89 15.34 10.73 6.58
C GLY A 89 13.82 10.58 6.66
N LEU A 90 13.32 9.38 6.41
CA LEU A 90 11.92 8.99 6.55
C LEU A 90 11.81 8.17 7.83
N ARG A 91 11.19 8.72 8.87
CA ARG A 91 11.09 8.05 10.16
C ARG A 91 9.72 7.41 10.35
N THR A 92 9.73 6.15 10.77
CA THR A 92 8.58 5.43 11.34
C THR A 92 8.88 5.13 12.82
N PRO A 93 7.94 4.56 13.59
CA PRO A 93 8.20 4.22 14.98
C PRO A 93 9.39 3.26 15.18
N GLY A 94 9.57 2.31 14.25
CA GLY A 94 10.64 1.30 14.36
C GLY A 94 11.86 1.54 13.47
N HIS A 95 11.80 2.44 12.47
CA HIS A 95 12.84 2.52 11.44
C HIS A 95 13.12 3.94 10.96
N VAL A 96 14.30 4.12 10.37
CA VAL A 96 14.66 5.30 9.57
C VAL A 96 15.15 4.85 8.20
N GLY A 97 14.41 5.25 7.16
CA GLY A 97 14.86 5.16 5.77
C GLY A 97 15.58 6.44 5.36
N ARG A 98 16.89 6.38 5.10
CA ARG A 98 17.66 7.51 4.57
C ARG A 98 17.78 7.44 3.06
N LEU A 99 17.38 8.50 2.38
CA LEU A 99 17.43 8.63 0.94
C LEU A 99 18.44 9.70 0.51
N ARG A 100 19.36 9.34 -0.38
CA ARG A 100 20.23 10.27 -1.11
C ARG A 100 19.67 10.49 -2.51
N CYS A 101 19.30 11.71 -2.84
CA CYS A 101 18.84 12.07 -4.18
C CYS A 101 19.14 13.54 -4.51
N LEU A 102 19.12 13.87 -5.80
CA LEU A 102 19.21 15.26 -6.26
C LEU A 102 17.90 16.00 -5.93
N GLY A 103 18.03 17.19 -5.34
CA GLY A 103 16.88 17.97 -4.89
C GLY A 103 16.23 17.43 -3.59
N ALA A 104 17.02 16.79 -2.73
CA ALA A 104 16.57 16.28 -1.44
C ALA A 104 15.73 17.28 -0.59
N PRO A 105 16.05 18.59 -0.52
CA PRO A 105 15.22 19.54 0.24
C PRO A 105 13.77 19.61 -0.24
N GLY A 106 13.56 19.83 -1.55
CA GLY A 106 12.20 19.89 -2.11
C GLY A 106 11.44 18.57 -2.00
N LEU A 107 12.15 17.44 -2.09
CA LEU A 107 11.53 16.14 -1.84
C LEU A 107 11.11 15.99 -0.36
N ALA A 108 11.93 16.41 0.59
CA ALA A 108 11.61 16.34 2.01
C ALA A 108 10.34 17.17 2.32
N GLU A 109 10.28 18.41 1.81
CA GLU A 109 9.11 19.28 1.95
C GLU A 109 7.86 18.64 1.33
N GLN A 110 7.97 18.08 0.13
CA GLN A 110 6.86 17.44 -0.56
C GLN A 110 6.36 16.20 0.19
N VAL A 111 7.25 15.35 0.70
CA VAL A 111 6.88 14.18 1.48
C VAL A 111 6.23 14.60 2.81
N ALA A 112 6.76 15.62 3.49
CA ALA A 112 6.20 16.14 4.73
C ALA A 112 4.77 16.67 4.52
N ALA A 113 4.55 17.48 3.48
CA ALA A 113 3.23 18.01 3.15
C ALA A 113 2.22 16.89 2.81
N LEU A 114 2.65 15.88 2.04
CA LEU A 114 1.78 14.76 1.69
C LEU A 114 1.51 13.83 2.87
N ALA A 115 2.47 13.59 3.75
CA ALA A 115 2.27 12.83 4.98
C ALA A 115 1.25 13.52 5.89
N GLU A 116 1.34 14.84 6.02
CA GLU A 116 0.37 15.62 6.80
C GLU A 116 -1.03 15.56 6.18
N ALA A 117 -1.13 15.75 4.87
CA ALA A 117 -2.40 15.62 4.16
C ALA A 117 -2.98 14.20 4.28
N ALA A 118 -2.14 13.16 4.21
CA ALA A 118 -2.58 11.78 4.31
C ALA A 118 -3.12 11.43 5.71
N ARG A 119 -2.52 11.99 6.77
CA ARG A 119 -3.01 11.86 8.16
C ARG A 119 -4.37 12.53 8.37
N HIS A 120 -4.59 13.68 7.73
CA HIS A 120 -5.84 14.44 7.84
C HIS A 120 -6.95 13.94 6.91
N ALA A 121 -6.59 13.20 5.85
CA ALA A 121 -7.57 12.62 4.95
C ALA A 121 -8.38 11.53 5.68
N PRO A 122 -9.72 11.54 5.60
CA PRO A 122 -10.52 10.49 6.23
C PRO A 122 -10.06 9.12 5.72
N SER A 123 -9.88 8.18 6.65
CA SER A 123 -9.68 6.77 6.33
C SER A 123 -10.95 6.27 5.66
N ARG A 124 -11.01 6.37 4.33
CA ARG A 124 -12.08 5.72 3.58
C ARG A 124 -11.97 4.23 3.91
N PRO A 125 -13.01 3.60 4.49
CA PRO A 125 -12.95 2.17 4.73
C PRO A 125 -12.66 1.46 3.40
N PRO A 126 -11.91 0.34 3.41
CA PRO A 126 -11.83 -0.49 2.23
C PRO A 126 -13.28 -0.72 1.80
N ARG A 127 -13.62 -0.40 0.55
CA ARG A 127 -14.96 -0.69 0.03
C ARG A 127 -15.14 -2.19 0.24
N GLY A 128 -15.90 -2.53 1.28
CA GLY A 128 -16.29 -3.88 1.58
C GLY A 128 -16.88 -4.43 0.30
N ARG A 129 -16.36 -5.60 -0.08
CA ARG A 129 -17.01 -6.56 -0.96
C ARG A 129 -18.53 -6.41 -0.80
N ALA A 130 -19.21 -6.09 -1.89
CA ALA A 130 -20.65 -5.99 -1.94
C ALA A 130 -21.26 -7.17 -1.17
N GLY A 131 -22.15 -6.85 -0.22
CA GLY A 131 -22.95 -7.82 0.50
C GLY A 131 -23.81 -8.67 -0.45
N PRO A 132 -24.41 -9.74 0.09
CA PRO A 132 -24.84 -10.90 -0.66
C PRO A 132 -25.95 -10.57 -1.65
N SER A 133 -25.79 -11.03 -2.88
CA SER A 133 -26.89 -11.18 -3.83
C SER A 133 -27.87 -12.22 -3.27
N SER A 134 -28.94 -11.74 -2.65
CA SER A 134 -30.22 -12.46 -2.57
C SER A 134 -31.26 -11.64 -3.34
N PRO A 135 -31.90 -12.26 -4.33
CA PRO A 135 -33.33 -12.13 -4.50
C PRO A 135 -33.93 -13.55 -4.48
N ASP A 136 -34.81 -13.87 -3.54
CA ASP A 136 -36.25 -13.61 -3.58
C ASP A 136 -36.93 -14.19 -4.84
N GLY A 137 -37.91 -15.08 -4.63
CA GLY A 137 -38.79 -15.58 -5.69
C GLY A 137 -39.16 -17.07 -5.63
N ALA A 138 -39.90 -17.51 -4.60
CA ALA A 138 -40.68 -18.75 -4.71
C ALA A 138 -41.89 -18.78 -3.75
N GLU A 139 -42.81 -17.83 -3.90
CA GLU A 139 -44.17 -18.02 -3.40
C GLU A 139 -45.18 -17.38 -4.36
N ARG A 140 -45.92 -18.22 -5.10
CA ARG A 140 -47.26 -17.97 -5.66
C ARG A 140 -47.82 -19.27 -6.24
N ARG A 141 -48.67 -19.94 -5.47
CA ARG A 141 -49.84 -20.70 -5.97
C ARG A 141 -50.96 -19.68 -6.27
N PRO A 142 -51.87 -19.89 -7.26
CA PRO A 142 -52.99 -20.83 -7.10
C PRO A 142 -53.53 -21.50 -8.39
N ASP A 143 -54.37 -22.51 -8.13
CA ASP A 143 -55.42 -23.18 -8.93
C ASP A 143 -55.64 -22.86 -10.42
N LEU A 144 -55.62 -23.93 -11.24
CA LEU A 144 -56.46 -24.09 -12.44
C LEU A 144 -56.52 -25.58 -12.88
N LEU A 145 -57.69 -26.21 -12.68
CA LEU A 145 -58.22 -27.40 -13.38
C LEU A 145 -59.17 -26.91 -14.50
N PRO A 146 -59.73 -27.75 -15.42
CA PRO A 146 -59.39 -29.07 -16.02
C PRO A 146 -59.45 -28.96 -17.59
N PRO A 147 -59.70 -29.95 -18.51
CA PRO A 147 -60.16 -31.35 -18.36
C PRO A 147 -59.53 -32.46 -19.26
N GLY A 148 -59.81 -33.72 -18.90
CA GLY A 148 -60.12 -34.75 -19.90
C GLY A 148 -59.19 -35.98 -20.06
N LEU A 149 -59.72 -37.13 -19.60
CA LEU A 149 -59.58 -38.50 -20.16
C LEU A 149 -58.28 -39.31 -19.87
N PRO A 150 -58.31 -40.65 -20.02
CA PRO A 150 -59.03 -41.59 -19.16
C PRO A 150 -58.11 -42.69 -18.57
N ARG A 151 -58.67 -43.45 -17.62
CA ARG A 151 -58.07 -44.66 -17.02
C ARG A 151 -57.61 -45.65 -18.09
N VAL A 152 -56.40 -46.20 -17.91
CA VAL A 152 -56.01 -47.49 -18.48
C VAL A 152 -55.61 -48.43 -17.35
N SER A 153 -56.34 -49.53 -17.28
CA SER A 153 -56.14 -50.68 -16.42
C SER A 153 -55.09 -51.62 -17.01
N GLY A 154 -54.40 -52.39 -16.15
CA GLY A 154 -53.96 -53.75 -16.49
C GLY A 154 -52.52 -54.11 -16.12
N PRO A 155 -52.19 -55.41 -16.19
CA PRO A 155 -52.00 -56.29 -15.01
C PRO A 155 -50.55 -56.84 -14.99
N SER A 156 -50.03 -57.64 -14.05
CA SER A 156 -50.52 -58.60 -13.06
C SER A 156 -49.46 -58.73 -11.97
#